data_AF-A0A7C5YXI3-F1
#
_entry.id   AF-A0A7C5YXI3-F1
#
_cell.length_a   1.000
_cell.length_b   1.000
_cell.length_c   1.000
_cell.angle_alpha   90.00
_cell.angle_beta   90.00
_cell.angle_gamma   90.00
#
_symmetry.space_group_name_H-M   'P 1'
#
loop_
_entity.id
_entity.type
_entity.pdbx_description
1 polymer ?
#
loop_
_entity_poly.entity_id
_entity_poly.type
_entity_poly.pdbx_seq_one_letter_code
_entity_poly.pdbx_strand_id
1 'polypeptide(L)'
;MHFPGFIGGLLAGLSGGLLVLFMEGTTTIGFDNVVFYFAGSIVGGLYSIYGGLLGGALVGLSERLLTFLLSYQIPEIIAYRFAVPMIMLVTTLLIYPKGLAGLVRRT
;
A
#
# COMPACT_ATOMS: atom_id res chain seq x y z
N MET A 1 -5.28 -3.96 -29.37
CA MET A 1 -5.59 -4.62 -28.07
C MET A 1 -4.25 -4.84 -27.38
N HIS A 2 -3.94 -4.00 -26.39
CA HIS A 2 -2.60 -3.91 -25.81
C HIS A 2 -2.41 -5.01 -24.74
N PHE A 3 -1.33 -5.78 -24.85
CA PHE A 3 -0.87 -6.85 -23.94
C PHE A 3 -0.52 -6.49 -22.46
N PRO A 4 -0.40 -5.23 -22.00
CA PRO A 4 0.05 -4.92 -20.63
C PRO A 4 -0.79 -5.54 -19.51
N GLY A 5 -2.11 -5.70 -19.72
CA GLY A 5 -3.01 -6.24 -18.70
C GLY A 5 -2.71 -7.70 -18.32
N PHE A 6 -2.22 -8.49 -19.29
CA PHE A 6 -1.85 -9.89 -19.04
C PHE A 6 -0.62 -9.99 -18.14
N ILE A 7 0.41 -9.19 -18.42
CA ILE A 7 1.65 -9.14 -17.63
C ILE A 7 1.36 -8.59 -16.23
N GLY A 8 0.52 -7.54 -16.13
CA GLY A 8 0.10 -6.99 -14.84
C GLY A 8 -0.68 -7.98 -13.98
N GLY A 9 -1.60 -8.73 -14.59
CA GLY A 9 -2.35 -9.79 -13.91
C GLY A 9 -1.46 -10.94 -13.43
N LEU A 10 -0.48 -11.36 -14.25
CA LEU A 10 0.51 -12.37 -13.85
C LEU A 10 1.38 -11.91 -12.67
N LEU A 11 1.89 -10.68 -12.71
CA LEU A 11 2.70 -10.12 -11.61
C LEU A 11 1.89 -9.98 -10.32
N ALA A 12 0.64 -9.52 -10.43
CA ALA A 12 -0.26 -9.43 -9.27
C ALA A 12 -0.57 -10.82 -8.68
N GLY A 13 -0.82 -11.81 -9.53
CA GLY A 13 -1.04 -13.19 -9.12
C GLY A 13 0.19 -13.83 -8.45
N LEU A 14 1.39 -13.60 -9.00
CA LEU A 14 2.65 -14.05 -8.39
C LEU A 14 2.88 -13.41 -7.02
N SER A 15 2.64 -12.10 -6.90
CA SER A 15 2.73 -11.40 -5.61
C SER A 15 1.76 -11.99 -4.57
N GLY A 16 0.50 -12.23 -4.95
CA GLY A 16 -0.50 -12.85 -4.08
C GLY A 16 -0.13 -14.26 -3.64
N GLY A 17 0.35 -15.09 -4.58
CA GLY A 17 0.79 -16.46 -4.27
C GLY A 17 2.00 -16.49 -3.33
N LEU A 18 2.97 -15.60 -3.53
CA LEU A 18 4.12 -15.47 -2.64
C LEU A 18 3.72 -15.03 -1.23
N LEU A 19 2.77 -14.11 -1.09
CA LEU A 19 2.31 -13.60 0.21
C LEU A 19 1.78 -14.70 1.13
N VAL A 20 1.09 -15.69 0.59
CA VAL A 20 0.55 -16.82 1.37
C VAL A 20 1.67 -17.69 1.96
N LEU A 21 2.87 -17.68 1.38
CA LEU A 21 4.02 -18.41 1.91
C LEU A 21 4.70 -17.67 3.08
N PHE A 22 4.57 -16.34 3.15
CA PHE A 22 5.22 -15.51 4.18
C PHE A 22 4.32 -15.16 5.36
N MET A 23 3.00 -15.30 5.23
CA MET A 23 2.02 -14.90 6.25
C MET A 23 1.27 -16.12 6.79
N GLU A 24 1.19 -16.24 8.11
CA GLU A 24 0.47 -17.34 8.77
C GLU A 24 -1.01 -17.32 8.40
N GLY A 25 -1.58 -18.50 8.11
CA GLY A 25 -2.88 -18.70 7.47
C GLY A 25 -4.11 -18.31 8.31
N THR A 26 -4.24 -17.03 8.66
CA THR A 26 -5.52 -16.47 9.10
C THR A 26 -6.41 -16.23 7.87
N THR A 27 -7.72 -16.43 8.00
CA THR A 27 -8.67 -16.34 6.87
C THR A 27 -8.89 -14.92 6.35
N THR A 28 -8.41 -13.90 7.05
CA THR A 28 -8.66 -12.48 6.75
C THR A 28 -7.50 -11.74 6.08
N ILE A 29 -6.31 -12.34 5.99
CA ILE A 29 -5.08 -11.71 5.44
C ILE A 29 -5.27 -11.07 4.05
N GLY A 30 -6.07 -11.69 3.17
CA GLY A 30 -6.31 -11.13 1.84
C GLY A 30 -7.04 -9.79 1.92
N PHE A 31 -8.13 -9.74 2.68
CA PHE A 31 -8.93 -8.53 2.85
C PHE A 31 -8.11 -7.42 3.52
N ASP A 32 -7.32 -7.82 4.51
CA ASP A 32 -6.52 -6.89 5.28
C ASP A 32 -5.43 -6.23 4.43
N ASN A 33 -4.72 -7.03 3.63
CA ASN A 33 -3.61 -6.57 2.81
C ASN A 33 -4.04 -5.74 1.59
N VAL A 34 -5.26 -5.96 1.07
CA VAL A 34 -5.81 -5.19 -0.07
C VAL A 34 -5.82 -3.69 0.24
N VAL A 35 -6.16 -3.29 1.47
CA VAL A 35 -6.20 -1.89 1.88
C VAL A 35 -4.81 -1.25 1.80
N PHE A 36 -3.76 -1.98 2.19
CA PHE A 36 -2.38 -1.50 2.13
C PHE A 36 -1.87 -1.36 0.69
N TYR A 37 -2.14 -2.34 -0.17
CA TYR A 37 -1.74 -2.26 -1.59
C TYR A 37 -2.43 -1.10 -2.30
N PHE A 38 -3.71 -0.88 -2.00
CA PHE A 38 -4.48 0.22 -2.57
C PHE A 38 -3.97 1.59 -2.09
N ALA A 39 -3.71 1.73 -0.79
CA ALA A 39 -3.10 2.93 -0.24
C ALA A 39 -1.73 3.22 -0.87
N GLY A 40 -0.86 2.21 -1.00
CA GLY A 40 0.44 2.33 -1.66
C GLY A 40 0.36 2.83 -3.10
N SER A 41 -0.58 2.32 -3.88
CA SER A 41 -0.79 2.71 -5.29
C SER A 41 -1.29 4.16 -5.41
N ILE A 42 -2.19 4.59 -4.54
CA ILE A 42 -2.72 5.97 -4.56
C ILE A 42 -1.66 6.97 -4.11
N VAL A 43 -0.94 6.66 -3.03
CA VAL A 43 0.16 7.51 -2.51
C VAL A 43 1.26 7.67 -3.57
N GLY A 44 1.60 6.56 -4.24
CA GLY A 44 2.61 6.54 -5.30
C GLY A 44 2.17 7.21 -6.61
N GLY A 45 0.89 7.14 -6.93
CA GLY A 45 0.28 7.67 -8.14
C GLY A 45 -0.11 6.56 -9.12
N LEU A 46 -1.42 6.43 -9.36
CA LEU A 46 -2.07 5.40 -10.19
C LEU A 46 -1.54 5.32 -11.63
N TYR A 47 -1.02 6.42 -12.17
CA TYR A 47 -0.60 6.54 -13.57
C TYR A 47 0.89 6.32 -13.82
N SER A 48 1.71 6.15 -12.77
CA SER A 48 3.16 5.98 -12.91
C SER A 48 3.64 4.71 -12.22
N ILE A 49 4.33 3.85 -12.98
CA ILE A 49 4.92 2.59 -12.47
C ILE A 49 5.95 2.89 -11.35
N TYR A 50 6.83 3.87 -11.58
CA TYR A 50 7.84 4.27 -10.59
C TYR A 50 7.22 4.92 -9.34
N GLY A 51 6.17 5.72 -9.54
CA GLY A 51 5.41 6.32 -8.45
C GLY A 51 4.78 5.26 -7.55
N GLY A 52 4.04 4.32 -8.15
CA GLY A 52 3.39 3.22 -7.43
C GLY A 52 4.35 2.33 -6.64
N LEU A 53 5.54 2.03 -7.18
CA LEU A 53 6.56 1.23 -6.49
C LEU A 53 7.07 1.94 -5.22
N LEU A 54 7.42 3.23 -5.34
CA LEU A 54 7.88 4.03 -4.19
C LEU A 54 6.77 4.26 -3.16
N GLY A 55 5.53 4.50 -3.62
CA GLY A 55 4.37 4.65 -2.75
C GLY A 55 4.07 3.40 -1.93
N GLY A 56 4.12 2.22 -2.56
CA GLY A 56 3.97 0.94 -1.87
C GLY A 56 5.06 0.69 -0.82
N ALA A 57 6.32 0.99 -1.15
CA ALA A 57 7.43 0.86 -0.21
C ALA A 57 7.29 1.81 0.99
N LEU A 58 6.91 3.07 0.75
CA LEU A 58 6.68 4.06 1.82
C LEU A 58 5.52 3.66 2.71
N VAL A 59 4.38 3.23 2.14
CA VAL A 59 3.22 2.82 2.91
C VAL A 59 3.53 1.59 3.77
N GLY A 60 4.23 0.58 3.22
CA GLY A 60 4.62 -0.62 3.99
C GLY A 60 5.64 -0.35 5.09
N LEU A 61 6.62 0.53 4.84
CA LEU A 61 7.57 0.96 5.88
C LEU A 61 6.88 1.77 6.98
N SER A 62 5.99 2.68 6.57
CA SER A 62 5.23 3.52 7.48
C SER A 62 4.28 2.69 8.34
N GLU A 63 3.61 1.65 7.81
CA GLU A 63 2.81 0.73 8.63
C GLU A 63 3.65 0.10 9.74
N ARG A 64 4.80 -0.51 9.41
CA ARG A 64 5.65 -1.17 10.40
C ARG A 64 6.15 -0.19 11.46
N LEU A 65 6.56 1.02 11.04
CA LEU A 65 7.04 2.06 11.96
C LEU A 65 5.92 2.61 12.84
N LEU A 66 4.76 2.97 12.26
CA LEU A 66 3.61 3.49 13.00
C LEU A 66 3.05 2.46 13.97
N THR A 67 2.95 1.20 13.55
CA THR A 67 2.48 0.11 14.42
C THR A 67 3.45 -0.10 15.58
N PHE A 68 4.75 -0.03 15.34
CA PHE A 68 5.76 -0.12 16.40
C PHE A 68 5.67 1.04 17.40
N LEU A 69 5.51 2.27 16.91
CA LEU A 69 5.33 3.47 17.73
C LEU A 69 4.01 3.45 18.53
N LEU A 70 2.90 3.03 17.92
CA LEU A 70 1.59 2.94 18.58
C LEU A 70 1.56 1.84 19.65
N SER A 71 2.23 0.72 19.39
CA SER A 71 2.33 -0.41 20.32
C SER A 71 3.02 -0.01 21.64
N TYR A 72 3.90 0.99 21.60
CA TYR A 72 4.57 1.51 22.81
C TYR A 72 3.61 2.28 23.75
N GLN A 73 2.54 2.88 23.22
CA GLN A 73 1.76 3.87 23.95
C GLN A 73 0.37 3.36 24.37
N ILE A 74 -0.28 2.50 23.57
CA ILE A 74 -1.64 2.00 23.88
C ILE A 74 -1.84 0.56 23.31
N PRO A 75 -1.84 -0.49 24.16
CA PRO A 75 -1.96 -1.89 23.72
C PRO A 75 -3.34 -2.27 23.16
N GLU A 76 -4.37 -1.44 23.34
CA GLU A 76 -5.74 -1.67 22.86
C GLU A 76 -5.96 -1.26 21.39
N ILE A 77 -4.97 -0.64 20.75
CA ILE A 77 -5.06 -0.12 19.36
C ILE A 77 -4.76 -1.21 18.30
N ILE A 78 -4.47 -2.44 18.71
CA ILE A 78 -4.24 -3.57 17.78
C ILE A 78 -5.45 -3.79 16.83
N ALA A 79 -6.64 -3.30 17.19
CA ALA A 79 -7.83 -3.30 16.34
C ALA A 79 -7.84 -2.25 15.20
N TYR A 80 -7.01 -1.21 15.27
CA TYR A 80 -6.98 -0.10 14.28
C TYR A 80 -5.97 -0.30 13.15
N ARG A 81 -5.49 -1.52 12.93
CA ARG A 81 -4.53 -1.85 11.85
C ARG A 81 -4.98 -1.35 10.47
N PHE A 82 -6.28 -1.31 10.19
CA PHE A 82 -6.85 -0.75 8.94
C PHE A 82 -6.95 0.78 8.90
N ALA A 83 -6.98 1.46 10.05
CA ALA A 83 -7.12 2.90 10.07
C ALA A 83 -5.83 3.62 9.63
N VAL A 84 -4.66 3.01 9.88
CA VAL A 84 -3.36 3.56 9.49
C VAL A 84 -3.25 3.81 7.98
N PRO A 85 -3.45 2.83 7.08
CA PRO A 85 -3.39 3.06 5.64
C PRO A 85 -4.48 4.03 5.16
N MET A 86 -5.67 4.03 5.79
CA MET A 86 -6.76 4.95 5.47
C MET A 86 -6.39 6.41 5.77
N ILE A 87 -5.85 6.68 6.96
CA ILE A 87 -5.37 8.02 7.34
C ILE A 87 -4.27 8.48 6.41
N MET A 88 -3.33 7.60 6.05
CA MET A 88 -2.22 7.92 5.15
C MET A 88 -2.70 8.26 3.73
N LEU A 89 -3.73 7.55 3.26
CA LEU A 89 -4.38 7.81 1.98
C LEU A 89 -5.06 9.19 1.99
N VAL A 90 -5.80 9.51 3.06
CA VAL A 90 -6.45 10.83 3.24
C VAL A 90 -5.43 11.97 3.33
N THR A 91 -4.40 11.82 4.17
CA THR A 91 -3.34 12.85 4.30
C THR A 91 -2.57 13.02 3.01
N THR A 92 -2.27 11.94 2.28
CA THR A 92 -1.56 12.06 1.00
C THR A 92 -2.41 12.73 -0.07
N LEU A 93 -3.70 12.42 -0.18
CA LEU A 93 -4.59 13.14 -1.10
C LEU A 93 -4.71 14.63 -0.76
N LEU A 94 -4.65 14.98 0.52
CA LEU A 94 -4.71 16.36 0.99
C LEU A 94 -3.44 17.15 0.65
N ILE A 95 -2.26 16.52 0.73
CA ILE A 95 -0.97 17.19 0.52
C ILE A 95 -0.55 17.15 -0.97
N TYR A 96 -0.80 16.03 -1.66
CA TYR A 96 -0.45 15.80 -3.06
C TYR A 96 -1.61 15.12 -3.82
N PRO A 97 -2.58 15.89 -4.35
CA PRO A 97 -3.78 15.35 -5.00
C PRO A 97 -3.52 14.57 -6.30
N LYS A 98 -2.29 14.58 -6.82
CA LYS A 98 -1.85 13.76 -7.98
C LYS A 98 -0.87 12.63 -7.61
N GLY A 99 -0.63 12.40 -6.32
CA GLY A 99 0.43 11.52 -5.83
C GLY A 99 1.83 12.02 -6.18
N LEU A 100 2.86 11.28 -5.76
CA LEU A 100 4.27 11.56 -6.11
C LEU A 100 4.52 11.60 -7.63
N ALA A 101 3.64 11.00 -8.44
CA ALA A 101 3.64 11.11 -9.89
C ALA A 101 3.49 12.56 -10.42
N GLY A 102 2.99 13.50 -9.61
CA GLY A 102 2.93 14.93 -9.95
C GLY A 102 4.30 15.61 -10.02
N LEU A 103 5.32 15.11 -9.29
CA LEU A 103 6.68 15.66 -9.28
C LEU A 103 7.47 15.28 -10.54
N VAL A 104 7.32 14.05 -11.02
CA VAL A 104 8.08 13.54 -12.19
C VAL A 104 7.66 14.21 -13.50
N ARG A 105 6.42 14.70 -13.62
CA ARG A 105 5.92 15.29 -14.87
C ARG A 105 6.38 16.74 -15.12
N ARG A 106 7.17 17.35 -14.23
CA ARG A 106 7.59 18.77 -14.34
C ARG A 106 9.07 19.03 -14.66
N THR A 107 9.83 18.01 -15.01
CA THR A 107 11.21 18.11 -15.54
C THR A 107 11.38 17.13 -16.68
#